data_AF-A0A7K1WXP1-F1
#
_entry.id   AF-A0A7K1WXP1-F1
#
_cell.length_a   1.000
_cell.length_b   1.000
_cell.length_c   1.000
_cell.angle_alpha   90.00
_cell.angle_beta   90.00
_cell.angle_gamma   90.00
#
_symmetry.space_group_name_H-M   'P 1'
#
loop_
_entity.id
_entity.type
_entity.pdbx_description
1 polymer ?
#
loop_
_entity_poly.entity_id
_entity_poly.type
_entity_poly.pdbx_seq_one_letter_code
_entity_poly.pdbx_strand_id
1 'polypeptide(L)'
;MRRIVLLLIILGMISCKKENIASTIVNEKIKESKSKSEIVKIRDFPLKDLSKVEVLSYEDRMRWDDIKNRYTKDLVVNYKLNFDSTKVKERVALNSVLKNELLELLSQDSCKLENLPRDCYMPRHIILFRDHKNRIIGYKELCLSCKGFKESKNLENYNGFCFSQMEELFIKAGIKYLDEDYE
;
A
#
# COMPACT_ATOMS: atom_id res chain seq x y z
N MET A 1 75.34 20.31 -20.61
CA MET A 1 74.73 19.00 -20.97
C MET A 1 73.23 19.25 -21.18
N ARG A 2 72.73 19.52 -22.41
CA ARG A 2 72.09 18.56 -23.35
C ARG A 2 71.31 17.46 -22.60
N ARG A 3 69.98 17.32 -22.71
CA ARG A 3 69.12 16.90 -23.86
C ARG A 3 67.67 17.42 -23.61
N ILE A 4 66.99 18.13 -24.51
CA ILE A 4 66.23 17.74 -25.74
C ILE A 4 64.99 16.85 -25.45
N VAL A 5 63.78 17.44 -25.41
CA VAL A 5 62.65 17.45 -26.39
C VAL A 5 61.78 16.17 -26.38
N LEU A 6 60.46 16.30 -26.16
CA LEU A 6 59.40 15.98 -27.13
C LEU A 6 57.98 16.25 -26.61
N LEU A 7 57.25 17.06 -27.38
CA LEU A 7 55.80 17.28 -27.41
C LEU A 7 55.04 15.99 -27.72
N LEU A 8 53.81 15.84 -27.21
CA LEU A 8 52.68 15.33 -28.01
C LEU A 8 51.34 15.91 -27.52
N ILE A 9 50.72 16.63 -28.44
CA ILE A 9 49.35 17.16 -28.50
C ILE A 9 48.38 15.98 -28.67
N ILE A 10 47.12 16.09 -28.21
CA ILE A 10 45.89 15.83 -29.02
C ILE A 10 44.64 16.22 -28.21
N LEU A 11 43.90 17.17 -28.80
CA LEU A 11 42.51 17.53 -28.51
C LEU A 11 41.60 16.30 -28.66
N GLY A 12 40.70 16.11 -27.68
CA GLY A 12 39.54 15.23 -27.80
C GLY A 12 38.25 15.99 -27.52
N MET A 13 37.84 16.86 -28.46
CA MET A 13 36.47 17.36 -28.54
C MET A 13 35.56 16.19 -28.92
N ILE A 14 34.95 15.51 -27.95
CA ILE A 14 33.88 14.56 -28.24
C ILE A 14 32.60 15.36 -28.46
N SER A 15 32.44 15.74 -29.72
CA SER A 15 31.19 16.15 -30.34
C SER A 15 30.21 14.96 -30.33
N CYS A 16 29.08 15.09 -29.62
CA CYS A 16 27.96 14.17 -29.75
C CYS A 16 27.31 14.35 -31.14
N LYS A 17 27.74 13.53 -32.10
CA LYS A 17 27.05 13.37 -33.38
C LYS A 17 25.80 12.51 -33.15
N LYS A 18 24.63 13.10 -33.33
CA LYS A 18 23.34 12.39 -33.33
C LYS A 18 23.24 11.62 -34.65
N GLU A 19 23.40 10.29 -34.60
CA GLU A 19 23.14 9.42 -35.75
C GLU A 19 21.74 8.83 -35.67
N ASN A 20 20.93 9.13 -36.70
CA ASN A 20 19.68 8.45 -36.98
C ASN A 20 20.02 7.09 -37.57
N ILE A 21 19.94 6.03 -36.76
CA ILE A 21 20.02 4.66 -37.25
C ILE A 21 18.61 4.23 -37.62
N ALA A 22 18.30 4.32 -38.91
CA ALA A 22 17.25 3.52 -39.53
C ALA A 22 17.79 2.08 -39.63
N SER A 23 17.33 1.19 -38.76
CA SER A 23 17.58 -0.24 -38.87
C SER A 23 16.32 -0.94 -39.37
N THR A 24 16.38 -1.33 -40.65
CA THR A 24 15.61 -2.43 -41.22
C THR A 24 15.83 -3.68 -40.38
N ILE A 25 14.78 -4.24 -39.78
CA ILE A 25 14.80 -5.60 -39.22
C ILE A 25 13.65 -6.40 -39.82
N VAL A 26 14.09 -7.55 -40.31
CA VAL A 26 13.39 -8.66 -40.95
C VAL A 26 12.28 -9.22 -40.05
N ASN A 27 11.22 -9.69 -40.71
CA ASN A 27 10.12 -10.47 -40.16
C ASN A 27 10.58 -11.58 -39.20
N GLU A 28 10.24 -11.45 -37.92
CA GLU A 28 9.84 -12.58 -37.09
C GLU A 28 8.49 -12.24 -36.43
N LYS A 29 7.52 -13.12 -36.64
CA LYS A 29 6.18 -13.04 -36.04
C LYS A 29 6.29 -13.25 -34.53
N ILE A 30 6.50 -12.16 -33.79
CA ILE A 30 6.23 -12.11 -32.37
C ILE A 30 4.71 -11.93 -32.22
N LYS A 31 4.04 -12.96 -31.69
CA LYS A 31 2.66 -12.83 -31.21
C LYS A 31 2.67 -11.86 -30.04
N GLU A 32 2.42 -10.58 -30.31
CA GLU A 32 2.06 -9.60 -29.30
C GLU A 32 0.77 -10.07 -28.62
N SER A 33 0.88 -10.66 -27.43
CA SER A 33 -0.23 -10.66 -26.50
C SER A 33 -0.45 -9.20 -26.10
N LYS A 34 -1.46 -8.56 -26.70
CA LYS A 34 -1.96 -7.26 -26.26
C LYS A 34 -2.42 -7.40 -24.80
N SER A 35 -1.54 -7.10 -23.87
CA SER A 35 -1.90 -6.74 -22.51
C SER A 35 -2.74 -5.48 -22.63
N LYS A 36 -4.06 -5.67 -22.57
CA LYS A 36 -5.03 -4.59 -22.53
C LYS A 36 -4.83 -3.96 -21.15
N SER A 37 -4.09 -2.86 -21.05
CA SER A 37 -3.98 -2.12 -19.80
C SER A 37 -5.38 -1.68 -19.40
N GLU A 38 -5.97 -2.35 -18.41
CA GLU A 38 -7.23 -1.90 -17.83
C GLU A 38 -6.98 -0.51 -17.25
N ILE A 39 -7.76 0.48 -17.68
CA ILE A 39 -7.67 1.85 -17.18
C ILE A 39 -8.08 1.82 -15.71
N VAL A 40 -7.11 1.93 -14.80
CA VAL A 40 -7.37 2.05 -13.37
C VAL A 40 -8.13 3.37 -13.13
N LYS A 41 -9.40 3.27 -12.74
CA LYS A 41 -10.19 4.46 -12.37
C LYS A 41 -9.76 4.91 -10.97
N ILE A 42 -9.12 6.08 -10.90
CA ILE A 42 -8.81 6.75 -9.63
C ILE A 42 -10.04 7.54 -9.19
N ARG A 43 -10.45 7.37 -7.93
CA ARG A 43 -11.58 8.07 -7.31
C ARG A 43 -11.10 8.98 -6.20
N ASP A 44 -11.80 10.07 -5.92
CA ASP A 44 -11.48 10.91 -4.77
C ASP A 44 -11.67 10.13 -3.46
N PHE A 45 -10.74 10.27 -2.51
CA PHE A 45 -10.86 9.64 -1.20
C PHE A 45 -11.97 10.31 -0.37
N PRO A 46 -12.85 9.58 0.34
CA PRO A 46 -14.11 10.13 0.82
C PRO A 46 -13.99 10.90 2.13
N LEU A 47 -12.84 10.82 2.82
CA LEU A 47 -12.62 11.43 4.13
C LEU A 47 -12.02 12.84 4.00
N LYS A 48 -12.88 13.84 3.80
CA LYS A 48 -12.46 15.24 3.55
C LYS A 48 -11.67 15.89 4.69
N ASP A 49 -11.98 15.54 5.95
CA ASP A 49 -11.32 16.10 7.12
C ASP A 49 -10.09 15.28 7.58
N LEU A 50 -9.58 14.38 6.73
CA LEU A 50 -8.46 13.51 7.07
C LEU A 50 -7.17 14.31 7.33
N SER A 51 -6.66 14.19 8.55
CA SER A 51 -5.39 14.78 8.96
C SER A 51 -4.29 13.73 9.11
N LYS A 52 -4.59 12.64 9.82
CA LYS A 52 -3.61 11.64 10.28
C LYS A 52 -4.09 10.22 9.96
N VAL A 53 -3.16 9.35 9.61
CA VAL A 53 -3.39 7.91 9.49
C VAL A 53 -2.48 7.18 10.47
N GLU A 54 -3.05 6.22 11.19
CA GLU A 54 -2.31 5.29 12.05
C GLU A 54 -2.64 3.87 11.64
N VAL A 55 -1.66 2.98 11.73
CA VAL A 55 -1.89 1.53 11.68
C VAL A 55 -1.64 0.98 13.07
N LEU A 56 -2.59 0.20 13.59
CA LEU A 56 -2.42 -0.55 14.82
C LEU A 56 -2.27 -2.03 14.49
N SER A 57 -1.39 -2.70 15.23
CA SER A 57 -1.18 -4.14 15.12
C SER A 57 -1.52 -4.82 16.45
N TYR A 58 -2.14 -6.00 16.37
CA TYR A 58 -2.61 -6.79 17.51
C TYR A 58 -2.74 -8.27 17.14
N GLU A 59 -2.83 -9.14 18.15
CA GLU A 59 -3.21 -10.55 17.92
C GLU A 59 -4.57 -10.65 17.25
N ASP A 60 -4.82 -11.77 16.55
CA ASP A 60 -6.12 -12.08 15.94
C ASP A 60 -7.30 -11.63 16.81
N ARG A 61 -7.96 -10.54 16.39
CA ARG A 61 -9.02 -9.89 17.18
C ARG A 61 -10.14 -10.86 17.50
N MET A 62 -10.41 -11.81 16.61
CA MET A 62 -11.51 -12.75 16.76
C MET A 62 -11.34 -13.67 17.96
N ARG A 63 -10.12 -13.80 18.51
CA ARG A 63 -9.85 -14.61 19.70
C ARG A 63 -10.12 -13.91 21.02
N TRP A 64 -10.16 -12.58 21.05
CA TRP A 64 -10.21 -11.82 22.31
C TRP A 64 -11.27 -10.72 22.36
N ASP A 65 -11.77 -10.23 21.23
CA ASP A 65 -12.85 -9.24 21.19
C ASP A 65 -14.22 -9.92 21.24
N ASP A 66 -15.14 -9.34 22.03
CA ASP A 66 -16.49 -9.80 22.36
C ASP A 66 -17.02 -10.95 21.48
N ILE A 67 -16.89 -12.18 22.00
CA ILE A 67 -17.14 -13.44 21.28
C ILE A 67 -18.56 -13.49 20.68
N LYS A 68 -19.54 -12.81 21.30
CA LYS A 68 -20.94 -12.85 20.86
C LYS A 68 -21.21 -12.04 19.60
N ASN A 69 -20.50 -10.92 19.41
CA ASN A 69 -20.76 -9.96 18.32
C ASN A 69 -19.53 -9.61 17.48
N ARG A 70 -18.40 -10.30 17.66
CA ARG A 70 -17.10 -10.00 17.01
C ARG A 70 -17.12 -9.77 15.50
N TYR A 71 -18.07 -10.35 14.77
CA TYR A 71 -18.24 -10.15 13.31
C TYR A 71 -19.06 -8.89 12.97
N THR A 72 -20.13 -8.61 13.72
CA THR A 72 -21.09 -7.53 13.43
C THR A 72 -20.77 -6.23 14.16
N LYS A 73 -19.98 -6.29 15.23
CA LYS A 73 -19.56 -5.14 16.04
C LYS A 73 -18.88 -4.08 15.18
N ASP A 74 -19.29 -2.82 15.35
CA ASP A 74 -18.54 -1.69 14.78
C ASP A 74 -17.30 -1.43 15.65
N LEU A 75 -16.12 -1.34 15.03
CA LEU A 75 -14.84 -1.19 15.74
C LEU A 75 -14.57 0.25 16.16
N VAL A 76 -15.36 1.20 15.66
CA VAL A 76 -15.27 2.61 16.04
C VAL A 76 -16.64 3.13 16.41
N VAL A 77 -16.80 3.59 17.65
CA VAL A 77 -18.05 4.19 18.15
C VAL A 77 -17.71 5.51 18.83
N ASN A 78 -18.50 6.55 18.56
CA ASN A 78 -18.28 7.89 19.13
C ASN A 78 -16.83 8.38 18.94
N TYR A 79 -16.29 8.18 17.73
CA TYR A 79 -14.94 8.57 17.33
C TYR A 79 -13.77 7.88 18.07
N LYS A 80 -14.05 6.78 18.77
CA LYS A 80 -13.07 6.02 19.57
C LYS A 80 -13.12 4.53 19.22
N LEU A 81 -12.04 3.82 19.52
CA LEU A 81 -12.00 2.36 19.39
C LEU A 81 -13.09 1.74 20.27
N ASN A 82 -13.81 0.79 19.70
CA ASN A 82 -14.85 0.03 20.38
C ASN A 82 -14.38 -1.41 20.60
N PHE A 83 -13.14 -1.58 21.05
CA PHE A 83 -12.58 -2.85 21.54
C PHE A 83 -11.51 -2.53 22.58
N ASP A 84 -11.05 -3.55 23.29
CA ASP A 84 -10.02 -3.38 24.32
C ASP A 84 -8.69 -2.91 23.73
N SER A 85 -8.39 -1.62 23.87
CA SER A 85 -7.16 -1.03 23.32
C SER A 85 -5.89 -1.51 23.99
N THR A 86 -5.96 -2.17 25.16
CA THR A 86 -4.75 -2.74 25.79
C THR A 86 -4.22 -3.96 25.04
N LYS A 87 -4.97 -4.48 24.05
CA LYS A 87 -4.54 -5.56 23.16
C LYS A 87 -3.69 -5.09 21.97
N VAL A 88 -3.61 -3.77 21.76
CA VAL A 88 -2.76 -3.18 20.72
C VAL A 88 -1.29 -3.34 21.12
N LYS A 89 -0.52 -4.02 20.28
CA LYS A 89 0.92 -4.26 20.48
C LYS A 89 1.79 -3.22 19.82
N GLU A 90 1.32 -2.67 18.70
CA GLU A 90 2.08 -1.72 17.91
C GLU A 90 1.15 -0.62 17.39
N ARG A 91 1.68 0.61 17.32
CA ARG A 91 1.03 1.75 16.71
C ARG A 91 2.05 2.51 15.88
N VAL A 92 1.82 2.60 14.59
CA VAL A 92 2.65 3.36 13.66
C VAL A 92 1.82 4.49 13.06
N ALA A 93 2.30 5.72 13.19
CA ALA A 93 1.73 6.86 12.47
C ALA A 93 2.39 6.97 11.09
N LEU A 94 1.60 6.99 10.03
CA LEU A 94 2.15 7.13 8.68
C LEU A 94 2.63 8.56 8.45
N ASN A 95 3.84 8.70 7.91
CA ASN A 95 4.34 10.00 7.43
C ASN A 95 3.54 10.45 6.18
N SER A 96 3.76 11.67 5.72
CA SER A 96 3.02 12.24 4.59
C SER A 96 3.15 11.42 3.29
N VAL A 97 4.32 10.83 3.04
CA VAL A 97 4.60 10.03 1.84
C VAL A 97 3.78 8.75 1.88
N LEU A 98 3.91 7.96 2.96
CA LEU A 98 3.21 6.69 3.12
C LEU A 98 1.68 6.88 3.26
N LYS A 99 1.25 7.97 3.89
CA LYS A 99 -0.17 8.35 3.92
C LYS A 99 -0.68 8.53 2.49
N ASN A 100 0.02 9.29 1.64
CA ASN A 100 -0.42 9.53 0.28
C ASN A 100 -0.41 8.24 -0.56
N GLU A 101 0.62 7.40 -0.42
CA GLU A 101 0.69 6.08 -1.07
C GLU A 101 -0.51 5.19 -0.67
N LEU A 102 -0.86 5.15 0.62
CA LEU A 102 -2.04 4.44 1.09
C LEU A 102 -3.34 4.98 0.48
N LEU A 103 -3.51 6.30 0.45
CA LEU A 103 -4.73 6.91 -0.08
C LEU A 103 -4.87 6.64 -1.58
N GLU A 104 -3.77 6.66 -2.31
CA GLU A 104 -3.75 6.28 -3.73
C GLU A 104 -4.14 4.81 -3.91
N LEU A 105 -3.53 3.89 -3.14
CA LEU A 105 -3.87 2.46 -3.17
C LEU A 105 -5.37 2.22 -2.92
N LEU A 106 -5.93 2.87 -1.89
CA LEU A 106 -7.37 2.71 -1.56
C LEU A 106 -8.31 3.35 -2.58
N SER A 107 -7.83 4.35 -3.32
CA SER A 107 -8.59 5.09 -4.33
C SER A 107 -8.58 4.43 -5.71
N GLN A 108 -7.69 3.46 -5.90
CA GLN A 108 -7.59 2.65 -7.11
C GLN A 108 -8.48 1.41 -7.01
N ASP A 109 -8.98 0.98 -8.16
CA ASP A 109 -9.63 -0.32 -8.33
C ASP A 109 -8.66 -1.21 -9.14
N SER A 110 -7.52 -1.53 -8.52
CA SER A 110 -6.36 -2.18 -9.17
C SER A 110 -6.38 -3.70 -9.02
N CYS A 111 -7.11 -4.22 -8.04
CA CYS A 111 -7.25 -5.64 -7.76
C CYS A 111 -8.73 -6.03 -7.66
N LYS A 112 -9.11 -7.07 -8.40
CA LYS A 112 -10.40 -7.73 -8.21
C LYS A 112 -10.34 -8.48 -6.88
N LEU A 113 -11.37 -8.33 -6.05
CA LEU A 113 -11.52 -9.11 -4.83
C LEU A 113 -11.53 -10.60 -5.22
N GLU A 114 -10.46 -11.32 -4.86
CA GLU A 114 -10.43 -12.77 -5.01
C GLU A 114 -11.50 -13.39 -4.11
N ASN A 115 -12.11 -14.48 -4.56
CA ASN A 115 -13.06 -15.23 -3.74
C ASN A 115 -12.32 -15.75 -2.50
N LEU A 116 -12.55 -15.10 -1.37
CA LEU A 116 -11.94 -15.46 -0.10
C LEU A 116 -12.44 -16.85 0.32
N PRO A 117 -11.59 -17.67 0.96
CA PRO A 117 -12.05 -18.89 1.61
C PRO A 117 -13.19 -18.53 2.57
N ARG A 118 -14.32 -19.25 2.47
CA ARG A 118 -15.40 -19.12 3.45
C ARG A 118 -14.82 -19.37 4.84
N ASP A 119 -15.14 -18.48 5.78
CA ASP A 119 -14.74 -18.52 7.20
C ASP A 119 -13.27 -18.16 7.56
N CYS A 120 -12.46 -17.63 6.63
CA CYS A 120 -11.14 -17.09 6.97
C CYS A 120 -11.23 -15.60 7.32
N TYR A 121 -11.22 -15.26 8.61
CA TYR A 121 -11.05 -13.88 9.06
C TYR A 121 -10.32 -13.83 10.41
N MET A 122 -9.02 -13.55 10.37
CA MET A 122 -8.12 -13.45 11.53
C MET A 122 -7.40 -12.09 11.52
N PRO A 123 -8.13 -10.98 11.66
CA PRO A 123 -7.57 -9.65 11.50
C PRO A 123 -6.55 -9.34 12.59
N ARG A 124 -5.43 -8.76 12.17
CA ARG A 124 -4.28 -8.41 13.03
C ARG A 124 -3.88 -6.95 12.89
N HIS A 125 -4.49 -6.22 11.95
CA HIS A 125 -4.19 -4.84 11.69
C HIS A 125 -5.45 -4.00 11.52
N ILE A 126 -5.43 -2.77 12.01
CA ILE A 126 -6.44 -1.76 11.67
C ILE A 126 -5.78 -0.46 11.27
N ILE A 127 -6.20 0.05 10.12
CA ILE A 127 -5.89 1.39 9.64
C ILE A 127 -6.94 2.33 10.20
N LEU A 128 -6.51 3.36 10.93
CA LEU A 128 -7.36 4.39 11.51
C LEU A 128 -7.15 5.72 10.78
N PHE A 129 -8.24 6.29 10.30
CA PHE A 129 -8.27 7.61 9.69
C PHE A 129 -8.75 8.62 10.71
N ARG A 130 -7.96 9.66 10.96
CA ARG A 130 -8.26 10.67 11.98
C ARG A 130 -8.32 12.08 11.43
N ASP A 131 -9.23 12.86 11.99
CA ASP A 131 -9.31 14.29 11.69
C ASP A 131 -8.32 15.15 12.49
N HIS A 132 -8.37 16.46 12.26
CA HIS A 132 -7.55 17.45 12.97
C HIS A 132 -7.83 17.53 14.49
N LYS A 133 -8.95 16.98 14.96
CA LYS A 133 -9.30 16.85 16.38
C LYS A 133 -8.88 15.49 16.95
N ASN A 134 -8.10 14.71 16.20
CA ASN A 134 -7.65 13.35 16.52
C ASN A 134 -8.82 12.34 16.72
N ARG A 135 -10.02 12.66 16.23
CA ARG A 135 -11.20 11.78 16.23
C ARG A 135 -11.04 10.71 15.15
N ILE A 136 -11.39 9.46 15.45
CA ILE A 136 -11.41 8.41 14.42
C ILE A 136 -12.66 8.63 13.54
N ILE A 137 -12.45 8.97 12.28
CA ILE A 137 -13.50 9.29 11.30
C ILE A 137 -13.70 8.18 10.26
N GLY A 138 -12.86 7.15 10.29
CA GLY A 138 -13.01 5.94 9.48
C GLY A 138 -11.98 4.89 9.88
N TYR A 139 -12.21 3.64 9.50
CA TYR A 139 -11.24 2.57 9.68
C TYR A 139 -11.33 1.50 8.60
N LYS A 140 -10.23 0.76 8.46
CA LYS A 140 -10.19 -0.49 7.71
C LYS A 140 -9.33 -1.50 8.48
N GLU A 141 -9.99 -2.50 9.05
CA GLU A 141 -9.38 -3.67 9.67
C GLU A 141 -9.04 -4.70 8.59
N LEU A 142 -7.83 -5.24 8.63
CA LEU A 142 -7.27 -6.14 7.65
C LEU A 142 -6.82 -7.45 8.29
N CYS A 143 -7.07 -8.53 7.56
CA CYS A 143 -6.40 -9.81 7.71
C CYS A 143 -5.60 -10.05 6.44
N LEU A 144 -4.27 -9.87 6.50
CA LEU A 144 -3.40 -9.92 5.32
C LEU A 144 -3.36 -11.34 4.74
N SER A 145 -3.14 -12.35 5.58
CA SER A 145 -3.15 -13.78 5.25
C SER A 145 -4.48 -14.26 4.67
N CYS A 146 -5.62 -13.91 5.27
CA CYS A 146 -6.93 -14.27 4.70
C CYS A 146 -7.35 -13.38 3.54
N LYS A 147 -6.60 -12.31 3.21
CA LYS A 147 -7.00 -11.26 2.26
C LYS A 147 -8.41 -10.69 2.54
N GLY A 148 -8.77 -10.65 3.82
CA GLY A 148 -10.08 -10.21 4.29
C GLY A 148 -10.01 -8.85 4.95
N PHE A 149 -11.13 -8.13 4.98
CA PHE A 149 -11.20 -6.83 5.64
C PHE A 149 -12.58 -6.56 6.27
N LYS A 150 -12.61 -5.57 7.15
CA LYS A 150 -13.82 -4.95 7.70
C LYS A 150 -13.58 -3.45 7.78
N GLU A 151 -14.58 -2.66 7.45
CA GLU A 151 -14.43 -1.20 7.33
C GLU A 151 -15.60 -0.44 7.93
N SER A 152 -15.37 0.86 8.15
CA SER A 152 -16.44 1.79 8.41
C SER A 152 -17.29 2.03 7.16
N LYS A 153 -18.59 2.31 7.36
CA LYS A 153 -19.58 2.53 6.29
C LYS A 153 -19.15 3.52 5.20
N ASN A 154 -18.40 4.56 5.57
CA ASN A 154 -17.90 5.58 4.64
C ASN A 154 -16.73 5.11 3.75
N LEU A 155 -16.27 3.87 3.89
CA LEU A 155 -15.18 3.27 3.10
C LEU A 155 -15.59 1.99 2.35
N GLU A 156 -16.87 1.60 2.36
CA GLU A 156 -17.39 0.35 1.74
C GLU A 156 -17.04 0.19 0.24
N ASN A 157 -16.75 1.28 -0.47
CA ASN A 157 -16.45 1.27 -1.90
C ASN A 157 -14.95 1.42 -2.23
N TYR A 158 -14.07 1.41 -1.22
CA TYR A 158 -12.62 1.65 -1.32
C TYR A 158 -11.84 0.38 -0.96
N ASN A 159 -12.16 -0.69 -1.70
CA ASN A 159 -11.74 -2.07 -1.43
C ASN A 159 -10.94 -2.72 -2.56
N GLY A 160 -10.72 -2.03 -3.67
CA GLY A 160 -10.08 -2.57 -4.87
C GLY A 160 -8.55 -2.59 -4.82
N PHE A 161 -7.95 -2.55 -3.63
CA PHE A 161 -6.49 -2.59 -3.46
C PHE A 161 -5.98 -4.03 -3.38
N CYS A 162 -4.73 -4.23 -3.77
CA CYS A 162 -4.06 -5.52 -3.63
C CYS A 162 -3.49 -5.67 -2.21
N PHE A 163 -3.73 -6.81 -1.56
CA PHE A 163 -3.20 -7.08 -0.20
C PHE A 163 -1.68 -7.08 -0.13
N SER A 164 -0.99 -7.56 -1.18
CA SER A 164 0.48 -7.51 -1.25
C SER A 164 1.02 -6.08 -1.23
N GLN A 165 0.37 -5.14 -1.92
CA GLN A 165 0.77 -3.72 -1.90
C GLN A 165 0.52 -3.09 -0.53
N MET A 166 -0.53 -3.52 0.15
CA MET A 166 -0.82 -3.07 1.52
C MET A 166 0.24 -3.58 2.51
N GLU A 167 0.64 -4.85 2.37
CA GLU A 167 1.71 -5.45 3.16
C GLU A 167 3.06 -4.78 2.90
N GLU A 168 3.42 -4.51 1.64
CA GLU A 168 4.60 -3.72 1.29
C GLU A 168 4.58 -2.32 1.93
N LEU A 169 3.44 -1.64 1.92
CA LEU A 169 3.28 -0.35 2.57
C LEU A 169 3.49 -0.46 4.09
N PHE A 170 3.01 -1.53 4.71
CA PHE A 170 3.17 -1.79 6.13
C PHE A 170 4.64 -2.01 6.49
N ILE A 171 5.37 -2.81 5.70
CA ILE A 171 6.82 -3.00 5.83
C ILE A 171 7.55 -1.65 5.71
N LYS A 172 7.24 -0.85 4.68
CA LYS A 172 7.84 0.49 4.50
C LYS A 172 7.53 1.43 5.68
N ALA A 173 6.37 1.28 6.30
CA ALA A 173 5.98 2.03 7.50
C ALA A 173 6.73 1.60 8.76
N GLY A 174 7.47 0.48 8.70
CA GLY A 174 8.20 -0.07 9.85
C GLY A 174 7.31 -0.86 10.80
N ILE A 175 6.16 -1.35 10.33
CA ILE A 175 5.33 -2.30 11.08
C ILE A 175 6.11 -3.60 11.20
N LYS A 176 6.32 -4.04 12.43
CA LYS A 176 7.11 -5.24 12.73
C LYS A 176 6.26 -6.47 12.99
N TYR A 177 4.97 -6.27 13.21
CA TYR A 177 4.06 -7.32 13.62
C TYR A 177 3.32 -7.86 12.40
N LEU A 178 3.96 -8.69 11.58
CA LEU A 178 3.35 -9.21 10.35
C LEU A 178 2.90 -10.66 10.55
N ASP A 179 2.17 -11.21 9.56
CA ASP A 179 1.61 -12.56 9.67
C ASP A 179 2.70 -13.65 9.71
N GLU A 180 3.91 -13.37 9.22
CA GLU A 180 5.07 -14.28 9.23
C GLU A 180 5.68 -14.52 10.62
N ASP A 181 5.37 -13.70 11.63
CA ASP A 181 5.94 -13.82 12.99
C ASP A 181 5.27 -14.92 13.85
N TYR A 182 4.50 -15.81 13.22
CA TYR A 182 3.60 -16.77 13.87
C TYR A 182 3.79 -18.20 13.33
N GLU A 183 5.02 -18.72 13.42
CA GLU A 183 5.31 -20.17 13.43
C GLU A 183 5.60 -20.68 14.84
#